data_AF-A0A3B9MG53-F1
#
_entry.id   AF-A0A3B9MG53-F1
#
_cell.length_a   1.000
_cell.length_b   1.000
_cell.length_c   1.000
_cell.angle_alpha   90.00
_cell.angle_beta   90.00
_cell.angle_gamma   90.00
#
_symmetry.space_group_name_H-M   'P 1'
#
loop_
_entity.id
_entity.type
_entity.pdbx_description
1 polymer ?
#
loop_
_entity_poly.entity_id
_entity_poly.type
_entity_poly.pdbx_seq_one_letter_code
_entity_poly.pdbx_strand_id
1 'polypeptide(L)'
;MGQRYSPQIVVCATLAAVGCLALALLLGVPLVSAQKLSLRHYDVPDGLAQGTVQAIHQDAKGYLWFGTFEGLSRFDGYRFTNYDTRDGLGHVIVNAIAEDRQGHLWVGTNGGGVSRLLDDQEKRFPFGKAHRNPRPGRSSSVFWSATRRDRTASTRCSSMPITASGA
;
A
#
# COMPACT_ATOMS: atom_id res chain seq x y z
N MET A 1 -25.50 -15.28 -53.61
CA MET A 1 -26.43 -14.86 -52.53
C MET A 1 -26.05 -13.46 -52.09
N GLY A 2 -26.67 -12.44 -52.66
CA GLY A 2 -26.42 -11.02 -52.30
C GLY A 2 -27.56 -10.50 -51.44
N GLN A 3 -27.28 -10.13 -50.19
CA GLN A 3 -28.23 -9.49 -49.29
C GLN A 3 -28.61 -8.11 -49.87
N ARG A 4 -29.82 -7.99 -50.42
CA ARG A 4 -30.38 -6.70 -50.86
C ARG A 4 -30.91 -5.97 -49.62
N TYR A 5 -30.07 -5.14 -49.02
CA TYR A 5 -30.51 -4.25 -47.95
C TYR A 5 -31.55 -3.26 -48.52
N SER A 6 -32.71 -3.18 -47.89
CA SER A 6 -33.76 -2.24 -48.29
C SER A 6 -33.25 -0.80 -48.06
N PRO A 7 -33.32 0.10 -49.06
CA PRO A 7 -32.76 1.45 -48.96
C PRO A 7 -33.33 2.24 -47.77
N GLN A 8 -34.55 1.92 -47.33
CA GLN A 8 -35.17 2.56 -46.17
C GLN A 8 -34.52 2.16 -44.84
N ILE A 9 -33.98 0.95 -44.73
CA ILE A 9 -33.30 0.47 -43.51
C ILE A 9 -31.94 1.15 -43.35
N VAL A 10 -31.22 1.37 -44.45
CA VAL A 10 -29.91 2.04 -44.45
C VAL A 10 -30.06 3.52 -44.07
N VAL A 11 -31.09 4.19 -44.59
CA VAL A 11 -31.38 5.61 -44.27
C VAL A 11 -31.81 5.79 -42.82
N CYS A 12 -32.64 4.91 -42.27
CA CYS A 12 -32.99 4.96 -40.84
C CYS A 12 -31.78 4.76 -39.92
N ALA A 13 -30.89 3.83 -40.27
CA ALA A 13 -29.69 3.55 -39.48
C ALA A 13 -28.70 4.73 -39.47
N THR A 14 -28.54 5.42 -40.60
CA THR A 14 -27.66 6.59 -40.68
C THR A 14 -28.26 7.80 -39.96
N LEU A 15 -29.56 8.05 -40.08
CA LEU A 15 -30.25 9.13 -39.35
C LEU A 15 -30.19 8.93 -37.83
N ALA A 16 -30.37 7.69 -37.35
CA ALA A 16 -30.23 7.38 -35.94
C ALA A 16 -28.80 7.61 -35.44
N ALA A 17 -27.79 7.20 -36.21
CA ALA A 17 -26.38 7.39 -35.84
C ALA A 17 -25.99 8.88 -35.81
N VAL A 18 -26.41 9.67 -36.80
CA VAL A 18 -26.15 11.12 -36.84
C VAL A 18 -26.90 11.83 -35.71
N GLY A 19 -28.13 11.42 -35.41
CA GLY A 19 -28.90 11.94 -34.28
C GLY A 19 -28.25 11.66 -32.92
N CYS A 20 -27.72 10.45 -32.71
CA CYS A 20 -26.97 10.11 -31.50
C CYS A 20 -25.67 10.90 -31.39
N LEU A 21 -24.96 11.13 -32.51
CA LEU A 21 -23.72 11.91 -32.52
C LEU A 21 -24.00 13.39 -32.25
N ALA A 22 -25.03 13.95 -32.87
CA ALA A 22 -25.47 15.34 -32.66
C ALA A 22 -25.98 15.55 -31.23
N LEU A 23 -26.71 14.59 -30.66
CA LEU A 23 -27.17 14.65 -29.28
C LEU A 23 -26.01 14.52 -28.28
N ALA A 24 -25.04 13.65 -28.54
CA ALA A 24 -23.85 13.53 -27.70
C ALA A 24 -22.98 14.82 -27.72
N LEU A 25 -22.90 15.49 -28.87
CA LEU A 25 -22.25 16.80 -29.02
C LEU A 25 -23.06 17.93 -28.35
N LEU A 26 -24.39 17.94 -28.47
CA LEU A 26 -25.29 18.92 -27.85
C LEU A 26 -25.37 18.79 -26.33
N LEU A 27 -25.28 17.57 -25.79
CA LEU A 27 -25.24 17.31 -24.35
C LEU A 27 -23.86 17.59 -23.73
N GLY A 28 -22.89 18.05 -24.53
CA GLY A 28 -21.60 18.50 -24.05
C GLY A 28 -20.89 17.46 -23.21
N VAL A 29 -21.06 16.16 -23.53
CA VAL A 29 -20.41 15.08 -22.77
C VAL A 29 -18.91 15.31 -22.89
N PRO A 30 -18.21 15.69 -21.82
CA PRO A 30 -16.79 15.94 -21.93
C PRO A 30 -16.13 14.60 -22.23
N LEU A 31 -15.65 14.42 -23.46
CA LEU A 31 -14.95 13.21 -23.91
C LEU A 31 -13.59 13.03 -23.21
N VAL A 32 -13.19 14.01 -22.41
CA VAL A 32 -11.93 14.02 -21.66
C VAL A 32 -12.27 14.19 -20.19
N SER A 33 -12.38 13.07 -19.47
CA SER A 33 -12.22 13.08 -18.02
C SER A 33 -10.73 13.18 -17.74
N ALA A 34 -10.25 14.38 -17.40
CA ALA A 34 -8.93 14.51 -16.82
C ALA A 34 -8.96 13.81 -15.46
N GLN A 35 -8.25 12.68 -15.34
CA GLN A 35 -8.18 11.96 -14.07
C GLN A 35 -7.42 12.84 -13.07
N LYS A 36 -8.15 13.38 -12.08
CA LYS A 36 -7.56 14.18 -11.02
C LYS A 36 -6.65 13.26 -10.19
N LEU A 37 -5.34 13.48 -10.27
CA LEU A 37 -4.37 12.76 -9.46
C LEU A 37 -4.60 13.12 -7.98
N SER A 38 -4.78 12.11 -7.13
CA SER A 38 -4.80 12.32 -5.69
C SER A 38 -3.36 12.51 -5.22
N LEU A 39 -2.99 13.74 -4.88
CA LEU A 39 -1.69 14.06 -4.32
C LEU A 39 -1.79 14.03 -2.79
N ARG A 40 -0.86 13.31 -2.16
CA ARG A 40 -0.67 13.33 -0.72
C ARG A 40 0.70 13.94 -0.41
N HIS A 41 0.69 14.96 0.43
CA HIS A 41 1.89 15.62 0.93
C HIS A 41 2.35 14.94 2.22
N TYR A 42 3.66 14.81 2.39
CA TYR A 42 4.30 14.32 3.61
C TYR A 42 5.42 15.27 4.00
N ASP A 43 5.50 15.62 5.28
CA ASP A 43 6.51 16.53 5.81
C ASP A 43 6.92 16.11 7.23
N VAL A 44 7.69 16.96 7.93
CA VAL A 44 8.17 16.72 9.30
C VAL A 44 7.03 16.35 10.27
N PRO A 45 5.85 17.01 10.26
CA PRO A 45 4.73 16.62 11.13
C PRO A 45 4.18 15.20 10.86
N ASP A 46 4.38 14.66 9.66
CA ASP A 46 3.98 13.30 9.31
C ASP A 46 5.01 12.24 9.72
N GLY A 47 6.20 12.69 10.17
CA GLY A 47 7.29 11.85 10.68
C GLY A 47 8.54 11.85 9.80
N LEU A 48 8.58 12.58 8.68
CA LEU A 48 9.80 12.71 7.88
C LEU A 48 10.92 13.36 8.72
N ALA A 49 12.16 12.90 8.60
CA ALA A 49 13.27 13.43 9.41
C ALA A 49 13.46 14.94 9.21
N GLN A 50 13.43 15.39 7.95
CA GLN A 50 13.53 16.81 7.60
C GLN A 50 12.96 17.04 6.19
N GLY A 51 12.42 18.23 5.93
CA GLY A 51 11.65 18.54 4.70
C GLY A 51 12.44 18.65 3.40
N THR A 52 13.78 18.69 3.45
CA THR A 52 14.66 18.69 2.28
C THR A 52 15.10 17.27 1.96
N VAL A 53 14.47 16.68 0.94
CA VAL A 53 14.78 15.34 0.44
C VAL A 53 15.81 15.44 -0.69
N GLN A 54 16.96 14.77 -0.54
CA GLN A 54 18.02 14.70 -1.55
C GLN A 54 17.99 13.42 -2.38
N ALA A 55 17.55 12.31 -1.78
CA ALA A 55 17.55 11.00 -2.42
C ALA A 55 16.26 10.25 -2.08
N ILE A 56 15.75 9.50 -3.05
CA ILE A 56 14.61 8.60 -2.87
C ILE A 56 14.97 7.25 -3.48
N HIS A 57 14.75 6.17 -2.74
CA HIS A 57 14.96 4.80 -3.21
C HIS A 57 13.86 3.88 -2.72
N GLN A 58 13.30 3.04 -3.60
CA GLN A 58 12.42 1.96 -3.19
C GLN A 58 13.22 0.67 -3.09
N ASP A 59 13.21 0.02 -1.93
CA ASP A 59 13.92 -1.24 -1.76
C ASP A 59 13.15 -2.44 -2.36
N ALA A 60 13.83 -3.58 -2.49
CA ALA A 60 13.21 -4.81 -2.97
C ALA A 60 12.09 -5.36 -2.05
N LYS A 61 12.01 -4.89 -0.80
CA LYS A 61 10.96 -5.24 0.18
C LYS A 61 9.73 -4.34 0.03
N GLY A 62 9.81 -3.26 -0.75
CA GLY A 62 8.74 -2.31 -1.01
C GLY A 62 8.73 -1.09 -0.09
N TYR A 63 9.70 -0.93 0.81
CA TYR A 63 9.84 0.27 1.62
C TYR A 63 10.40 1.42 0.77
N LEU A 64 9.93 2.64 1.05
CA LEU A 64 10.49 3.85 0.47
C LEU A 64 11.49 4.46 1.44
N TRP A 65 12.66 4.81 0.92
CA TRP A 65 13.75 5.41 1.67
C TRP A 65 13.99 6.82 1.16
N PHE A 66 14.14 7.77 2.09
CA PHE A 66 14.31 9.19 1.83
C PHE A 66 15.57 9.68 2.53
N GLY A 67 16.56 10.13 1.76
CA GLY A 67 17.75 10.78 2.28
C GLY A 67 17.45 12.26 2.48
N THR A 68 17.64 12.76 3.69
CA THR A 68 17.37 14.16 4.06
C THR A 68 18.63 14.84 4.60
N PHE A 69 18.53 16.14 4.89
CA PHE A 69 19.63 16.86 5.54
C PHE A 69 19.81 16.46 7.02
N GLU A 70 18.80 15.85 7.64
CA GLU A 70 18.85 15.41 9.04
C GLU A 70 18.61 13.90 9.20
N GLY A 71 19.07 13.11 8.23
CA GLY A 71 19.14 11.66 8.36
C GLY A 71 18.49 10.90 7.21
N LEU A 72 18.22 9.62 7.47
CA LEU A 72 17.56 8.72 6.54
C LEU A 72 16.17 8.38 7.09
N SER A 73 15.12 8.54 6.29
CA SER A 73 13.76 8.16 6.67
C SER A 73 13.28 6.97 5.86
N ARG A 74 12.83 5.90 6.52
CA ARG A 74 12.15 4.75 5.90
C ARG A 74 10.64 4.89 6.07
N PHE A 75 9.89 4.70 5.00
CA PHE A 75 8.44 4.74 4.97
C PHE A 75 7.87 3.37 4.59
N ASP A 76 6.92 2.88 5.39
CA ASP A 76 6.25 1.59 5.20
C ASP A 76 4.88 1.69 4.50
N GLY A 77 4.50 2.89 4.06
CA GLY A 77 3.16 3.19 3.53
C GLY A 77 2.22 3.85 4.54
N TYR A 78 2.55 3.76 5.83
CA TYR A 78 1.76 4.29 6.94
C TYR A 78 2.54 5.24 7.85
N ARG A 79 3.81 4.94 8.13
CA ARG A 79 4.66 5.63 9.11
C ARG A 79 6.10 5.75 8.63
N PHE A 80 6.78 6.76 9.14
CA PHE A 80 8.22 6.94 8.96
C PHE A 80 9.00 6.36 10.15
N THR A 81 10.18 5.79 9.86
CA THR A 81 11.21 5.41 10.83
C THR A 81 12.50 6.11 10.43
N ASN A 82 13.10 6.85 11.36
CA ASN A 82 14.20 7.76 11.04
C ASN A 82 15.49 7.24 11.64
N TYR A 83 16.59 7.39 10.91
CA TYR A 83 17.92 6.97 11.31
C TYR A 83 18.87 8.16 11.21
N ASP A 84 19.70 8.33 12.23
CA ASP A 84 20.70 9.39 12.29
C ASP A 84 22.11 8.84 12.58
N THR A 85 23.04 9.72 12.97
CA THR A 85 24.43 9.33 13.28
C THR A 85 24.53 8.42 14.52
N ARG A 86 23.57 8.46 15.44
CA ARG A 86 23.47 7.58 16.62
C ARG A 86 23.13 6.16 16.21
N ASP A 87 22.46 5.97 15.08
CA ASP A 87 22.11 4.67 14.50
C ASP A 87 23.21 4.12 13.57
N GLY A 88 24.32 4.84 13.42
CA GLY A 88 25.48 4.40 12.63
C GLY A 88 25.61 5.03 11.23
N LEU A 89 24.87 6.10 10.93
CA LEU A 89 25.15 6.92 9.75
C LEU A 89 26.48 7.66 9.91
N GLY A 90 27.33 7.64 8.88
CA GLY A 90 28.63 8.32 8.89
C GLY A 90 28.51 9.85 8.97
N HIS A 91 27.40 10.41 8.51
CA HIS A 91 27.06 11.83 8.66
C HIS A 91 25.54 12.02 8.59
N VAL A 92 25.03 13.10 9.17
CA VAL A 92 23.59 13.37 9.28
C VAL A 92 22.94 13.67 7.92
N ILE A 93 23.64 14.38 7.04
CA ILE A 93 23.18 14.66 5.67
C ILE A 93 23.38 13.44 4.79
N VAL A 94 22.30 12.95 4.18
CA VAL A 94 22.26 11.80 3.28
C VAL A 94 22.07 12.24 1.83
N ASN A 95 23.11 12.09 1.01
CA ASN A 95 23.13 12.54 -0.39
C ASN A 95 22.63 11.47 -1.38
N ALA A 96 22.84 10.19 -1.07
CA ALA A 96 22.55 9.10 -2.00
C ALA A 96 22.14 7.82 -1.27
N ILE A 97 21.28 7.04 -1.91
CA ILE A 97 20.84 5.73 -1.44
C ILE A 97 20.93 4.78 -2.62
N ALA A 98 21.49 3.59 -2.41
CA ALA A 98 21.57 2.55 -3.42
C ALA A 98 21.36 1.18 -2.76
N GLU A 99 20.67 0.28 -3.46
CA GLU A 99 20.53 -1.11 -3.04
C GLU A 99 21.36 -2.00 -3.96
N ASP A 100 22.11 -2.93 -3.38
CA ASP A 100 22.84 -3.93 -4.16
C ASP A 100 21.97 -5.15 -4.52
N ARG A 101 22.52 -6.05 -5.33
CA ARG A 101 21.80 -7.26 -5.77
C ARG A 101 21.49 -8.25 -4.64
N GLN A 102 22.12 -8.10 -3.48
CA GLN A 102 21.88 -8.94 -2.30
C GLN A 102 20.81 -8.32 -1.39
N GLY A 103 20.29 -7.14 -1.75
CA GLY A 103 19.30 -6.41 -0.95
C GLY A 103 19.90 -5.63 0.21
N HIS A 104 21.21 -5.36 0.18
CA HIS A 104 21.82 -4.45 1.16
C HIS A 104 21.66 -3.01 0.71
N LEU A 105 21.23 -2.17 1.65
CA LEU A 105 21.10 -0.74 1.43
C LEU A 105 22.40 -0.03 1.79
N TRP A 106 22.92 0.73 0.84
CA TRP A 106 24.11 1.56 0.92
C TRP A 106 23.70 3.02 0.92
N VAL A 107 24.24 3.78 1.87
CA VAL A 107 23.86 5.18 2.14
C VAL A 107 25.10 6.04 1.99
N GLY A 108 25.12 6.91 0.99
CA GLY A 108 26.15 7.91 0.78
C GLY A 108 25.86 9.15 1.61
N THR A 109 26.77 9.46 2.53
CA THR A 109 26.62 10.58 3.46
C THR A 109 27.54 11.75 3.08
N ASN A 110 27.21 12.96 3.51
CA ASN A 110 28.00 14.14 3.17
C ASN A 110 29.32 14.17 3.95
N GLY A 111 30.45 13.85 3.30
CA GLY A 111 31.77 13.86 3.94
C GLY A 111 32.04 12.71 4.92
N GLY A 112 31.00 11.99 5.37
CA GLY A 112 31.10 10.82 6.26
C GLY A 112 31.33 9.49 5.54
N GLY A 113 31.52 9.51 4.21
CA GLY A 113 31.68 8.30 3.41
C GLY A 113 30.37 7.54 3.20
N VAL A 114 30.45 6.21 3.19
CA VAL A 114 29.31 5.32 2.90
C VAL A 114 29.02 4.45 4.12
N SER A 115 27.75 4.42 4.54
CA SER A 115 27.22 3.50 5.55
C SER A 115 26.44 2.37 4.88
N ARG A 116 26.62 1.13 5.35
CA ARG A 116 25.78 -0.01 4.95
C ARG A 116 24.78 -0.30 6.05
N LEU A 117 23.50 -0.30 5.71
CA LEU A 117 22.45 -0.62 6.67
C LEU A 117 22.37 -2.13 6.89
N LEU A 118 22.49 -2.56 8.15
CA LEU A 118 22.32 -3.94 8.57
C LEU A 118 20.87 -4.09 9.05
N ASP A 119 19.99 -4.49 8.15
CA ASP A 119 18.60 -4.79 8.52
C ASP A 119 18.54 -6.21 9.09
N ASP A 120 18.17 -6.33 10.36
CA ASP A 120 17.85 -7.62 10.97
C ASP A 120 16.65 -8.20 10.23
N GLN A 121 16.88 -9.31 9.54
CA GLN A 121 15.94 -9.99 8.65
C GLN A 121 14.63 -10.47 9.33
N GLU A 122 14.41 -10.16 10.62
CA GLU A 122 13.30 -10.67 11.41
C GLU A 122 11.96 -9.96 11.19
N LYS A 123 11.93 -8.77 10.56
CA LYS A 123 10.66 -8.08 10.24
C LYS A 123 10.24 -8.27 8.79
N ARG A 124 10.44 -9.47 8.24
CA ARG A 124 9.85 -9.88 6.96
C ARG A 124 8.33 -9.95 7.13
N PHE A 125 7.65 -8.82 6.91
CA PHE A 125 6.20 -8.82 6.70
C PHE A 125 5.92 -9.33 5.29
N PRO A 126 5.28 -10.51 5.13
CA PRO A 126 5.02 -11.07 3.81
C PRO A 126 3.84 -10.34 3.17
N PHE A 127 4.10 -9.21 2.52
CA PHE A 127 3.13 -8.63 1.60
C PHE A 127 3.55 -8.91 0.16
N GLY A 128 2.80 -9.78 -0.52
CA GLY A 128 2.82 -9.84 -1.99
C GLY A 128 2.92 -11.21 -2.65
N LYS A 129 2.05 -12.18 -2.31
CA LYS A 129 1.41 -12.91 -3.41
C LYS A 129 0.31 -11.99 -3.93
N ALA A 130 0.45 -11.52 -5.16
CA ALA A 130 -0.55 -10.72 -5.84
C ALA A 130 -1.94 -11.33 -5.65
N HIS A 131 -2.88 -10.54 -5.11
CA HIS A 131 -4.30 -10.86 -5.13
C HIS A 131 -4.73 -10.99 -6.59
N ARG A 132 -4.73 -12.22 -7.13
CA ARG A 132 -5.45 -12.51 -8.36
C ARG A 132 -6.92 -12.45 -8.01
N ASN A 133 -7.64 -11.49 -8.60
CA ASN A 133 -9.10 -11.40 -8.52
C ASN A 133 -9.72 -12.76 -8.89
N PRO A 134 -10.50 -13.41 -8.01
CA PRO A 134 -11.40 -14.46 -8.45
C PRO A 134 -12.49 -13.82 -9.30
N ARG A 135 -12.67 -14.31 -10.53
CA ARG A 135 -13.80 -13.90 -11.38
C ARG A 135 -15.10 -14.18 -10.63
N PRO A 136 -16.09 -13.26 -10.64
CA PRO A 136 -17.38 -13.55 -10.02
C PRO A 136 -18.12 -14.53 -10.93
N GLY A 137 -18.34 -15.76 -10.44
CA GLY A 137 -19.11 -16.74 -11.19
C GLY A 137 -19.07 -18.16 -10.64
N ARG A 138 -19.81 -18.40 -9.53
CA ARG A 138 -20.93 -19.35 -9.51
C ARG A 138 -21.43 -19.58 -8.08
N SER A 139 -22.73 -19.38 -7.95
CA SER A 139 -23.63 -19.83 -6.91
C SER A 139 -23.24 -21.15 -6.24
N SER A 140 -23.23 -21.17 -4.90
CA SER A 140 -24.03 -22.15 -4.17
C SER A 140 -24.30 -21.64 -2.75
N SER A 141 -25.58 -21.46 -2.50
CA SER A 141 -26.23 -21.34 -1.21
C SER A 141 -25.75 -22.42 -0.25
N VAL A 142 -25.31 -22.05 0.96
CA VAL A 142 -25.56 -22.90 2.13
C VAL A 142 -26.02 -22.02 3.30
N PHE A 143 -27.24 -22.36 3.67
CA PHE A 143 -28.12 -21.86 4.71
C PHE A 143 -27.49 -21.86 6.11
N TRP A 144 -27.79 -20.82 6.89
CA TRP A 144 -27.65 -20.83 8.34
C TRP A 144 -28.71 -21.75 8.96
N SER A 145 -28.32 -22.60 9.91
CA SER A 145 -29.23 -23.01 10.99
C SER A 145 -28.46 -23.42 12.26
N ALA A 146 -29.03 -22.96 13.37
CA ALA A 146 -28.52 -22.98 14.74
C ALA A 146 -28.43 -24.39 15.35
N THR A 147 -27.74 -24.52 16.49
CA THR A 147 -28.35 -25.01 17.75
C THR A 147 -27.44 -24.67 18.94
N ARG A 148 -27.94 -23.85 19.88
CA ARG A 148 -27.41 -23.74 21.25
C ARG A 148 -27.70 -25.04 22.01
N ARG A 149 -26.73 -25.53 22.78
CA ARG A 149 -27.00 -26.23 24.03
C ARG A 149 -26.04 -25.73 25.10
N ASP A 150 -26.63 -25.05 26.08
CA ASP A 150 -26.07 -24.87 27.41
C ASP A 150 -25.89 -26.24 28.09
N ARG A 151 -24.77 -26.41 28.80
CA ARG A 151 -24.75 -27.20 30.03
C ARG A 151 -23.96 -26.46 31.09
N THR A 152 -24.73 -26.08 32.11
CA THR A 152 -24.38 -25.59 33.42
C THR A 152 -23.64 -26.64 34.27
N ALA A 153 -23.07 -26.13 35.37
CA ALA A 153 -22.52 -26.77 36.57
C ALA A 153 -20.99 -26.83 36.61
N SER A 154 -20.30 -26.43 37.68
CA SER A 154 -20.67 -25.76 38.93
C SER A 154 -19.35 -25.52 39.70
N THR A 155 -19.21 -24.35 40.32
CA THR A 155 -18.71 -24.15 41.70
C THR A 155 -17.39 -24.85 42.09
N ARG A 156 -16.29 -24.17 42.46
CA ARG A 156 -16.16 -23.40 43.71
C ARG A 156 -14.78 -22.71 43.75
N CYS A 157 -14.75 -21.41 44.04
CA CYS A 157 -13.60 -20.70 44.61
C CYS A 157 -13.52 -21.06 46.10
N SER A 158 -12.33 -21.44 46.60
CA SER A 158 -11.98 -21.38 48.03
C SER A 158 -10.46 -21.28 48.22
N SER A 159 -10.04 -20.10 48.71
CA SER A 159 -9.06 -19.83 49.79
C SER A 159 -7.71 -20.58 49.87
N MET A 160 -6.65 -19.78 49.88
CA MET A 160 -5.32 -20.03 50.46
C MET A 160 -5.40 -20.49 51.94
N PRO A 161 -4.34 -21.16 52.43
CA PRO A 161 -3.71 -20.68 53.65
C PRO A 161 -2.18 -20.55 53.55
N ILE A 162 -1.69 -19.59 54.33
CA ILE A 162 -0.31 -19.33 54.70
C ILE A 162 0.12 -20.39 55.74
N THR A 163 1.32 -20.95 55.60
CA THR A 163 2.07 -21.50 56.75
C THR A 163 3.56 -21.16 56.62
N ALA A 164 4.05 -20.47 57.64
CA ALA A 164 5.46 -20.32 57.98
C ALA A 164 5.92 -21.51 58.83
N SER A 165 7.14 -22.01 58.57
CA SER A 165 8.04 -22.78 59.45
C SER A 165 9.28 -23.07 58.59
N GLY A 166 10.54 -22.80 58.93
CA GLY A 166 11.19 -22.83 60.23
C GLY A 166 12.32 -23.87 60.16
N ALA A 167 13.52 -23.43 59.76
CA ALA A 167 14.85 -23.98 60.11
C ALA A 167 15.93 -23.03 59.55
#